data_AF-J9DMG9-F1
#
_entry.id   AF-J9DMG9-F1
#
_cell.length_a   1.000
_cell.length_b   1.000
_cell.length_c   1.000
_cell.angle_alpha   90.00
_cell.angle_beta   90.00
_cell.angle_gamma   90.00
#
_symmetry.space_group_name_H-M   'P 1'
#
loop_
_entity.id
_entity.type
_entity.pdbx_description
1 polymer ?
#
loop_
_entity_poly.entity_id
_entity_poly.type
_entity_poly.pdbx_seq_one_letter_code
_entity_poly.pdbx_strand_id
1 'polypeptide(L)'
;NEIIAYYGYPSETHTVTTDDGYILELHRIPGGKAANYSKNESKSVVFLQHGFIGSSAVWVTNLPNQSAAFLFADAGFDVWMGNVRGNTYSTKHVEYTQNDLKYWKFTSVNFIPLLVYVNFLTFTLICA
;
A
#
# COMPACT_ATOMS: atom_id res chain seq x y z
N ASN A 1 -4.90 -2.41 8.70
CA ASN A 1 -6.01 -1.46 8.42
C ASN A 1 -6.78 -0.91 9.62
N GLU A 2 -6.61 -1.45 10.84
CA GLU A 2 -7.39 -0.98 12.01
C GLU A 2 -7.15 0.50 12.36
N ILE A 3 -5.93 1.04 12.16
CA ILE A 3 -5.61 2.46 12.42
C ILE A 3 -6.40 3.42 11.50
N ILE A 4 -6.51 3.09 10.21
CA ILE A 4 -7.20 3.93 9.22
C ILE A 4 -8.70 3.99 9.55
N ALA A 5 -9.29 2.82 9.81
CA ALA A 5 -10.70 2.70 10.19
C ALA A 5 -10.98 3.36 11.55
N TYR A 6 -10.07 3.25 12.52
CA TYR A 6 -10.17 3.90 13.83
C TYR A 6 -10.34 5.42 13.71
N TYR A 7 -9.62 6.06 12.78
CA TYR A 7 -9.78 7.49 12.51
C TYR A 7 -10.97 7.84 11.61
N GLY A 8 -11.77 6.86 11.16
CA GLY A 8 -12.98 7.07 10.38
C GLY A 8 -12.76 7.24 8.88
N TYR A 9 -11.63 6.80 8.33
CA TYR A 9 -11.40 6.79 6.88
C TYR A 9 -11.83 5.45 6.28
N PRO A 10 -12.31 5.42 5.02
CA PRO A 10 -12.45 4.19 4.27
C PRO A 10 -11.08 3.53 4.10
N SER A 11 -11.04 2.21 4.23
CA SER A 11 -9.79 1.45 4.26
C SER A 11 -9.93 0.18 3.45
N GLU A 12 -9.04 -0.02 2.49
CA GLU A 12 -8.98 -1.23 1.67
C GLU A 12 -7.60 -1.89 1.81
N THR A 13 -7.57 -3.21 1.65
CA THR A 13 -6.34 -4.01 1.56
C THR A 13 -6.36 -4.74 0.23
N HIS A 14 -5.25 -4.66 -0.50
CA HIS A 14 -5.05 -5.32 -1.77
C HIS A 14 -3.77 -6.15 -1.73
N THR A 15 -3.67 -7.16 -2.58
CA THR A 15 -2.43 -7.93 -2.72
C THR A 15 -1.96 -7.94 -4.17
N VAL A 16 -0.64 -7.90 -4.36
CA VAL A 16 0.00 -8.09 -5.66
C VAL A 16 1.03 -9.20 -5.56
N THR A 17 1.11 -10.05 -6.57
CA THR A 17 2.15 -11.10 -6.66
C THR A 17 3.25 -10.61 -7.59
N THR A 18 4.49 -10.63 -7.13
CA THR A 18 5.66 -10.30 -7.96
C THR A 18 6.01 -11.45 -8.89
N ASP A 19 6.74 -11.17 -9.97
CA ASP A 19 7.16 -12.18 -10.95
C ASP A 19 7.98 -13.32 -10.32
N ASP A 20 8.72 -13.01 -9.24
CA ASP A 20 9.48 -13.97 -8.47
C ASP A 20 8.72 -14.55 -7.26
N GLY A 21 7.41 -14.31 -7.16
CA GLY A 21 6.50 -15.08 -6.32
C GLY A 21 6.20 -14.52 -4.94
N TYR A 22 6.67 -13.32 -4.58
CA TYR A 22 6.30 -12.68 -3.32
C TYR A 22 4.91 -12.07 -3.41
N ILE A 23 4.13 -12.21 -2.34
CA ILE A 23 2.79 -11.64 -2.24
C ILE A 23 2.87 -10.42 -1.32
N LEU A 24 2.68 -9.24 -1.91
CA LEU A 24 2.82 -7.97 -1.24
C LEU A 24 1.46 -7.37 -0.93
N GLU A 25 1.29 -6.89 0.29
CA GLU A 25 0.07 -6.26 0.75
C GLU A 25 0.15 -4.73 0.57
N LEU A 26 -0.83 -4.15 -0.13
CA LEU A 26 -1.01 -2.72 -0.26
C LEU A 26 -2.18 -2.27 0.60
N HIS A 27 -2.02 -1.12 1.27
CA HIS A 27 -3.11 -0.45 1.97
C HIS A 27 -3.59 0.74 1.15
N ARG A 28 -4.90 0.98 1.12
CA ARG A 28 -5.49 2.08 0.35
C ARG A 28 -6.51 2.86 1.17
N ILE A 29 -6.46 4.19 1.04
CA ILE A 29 -7.49 5.12 1.49
C ILE A 29 -8.11 5.74 0.23
N PRO A 30 -9.29 5.27 -0.22
CA PRO A 30 -9.89 5.72 -1.48
C PRO A 30 -10.51 7.13 -1.40
N GLY A 31 -10.52 7.76 -0.22
CA GLY A 31 -10.96 9.14 0.00
C GLY A 31 -11.04 9.52 1.49
N GLY A 32 -11.27 10.81 1.76
CA GLY A 32 -11.42 11.37 3.12
C GLY A 32 -12.64 10.87 3.92
N LYS A 33 -12.78 11.35 5.16
CA LYS A 33 -13.71 10.79 6.19
C LYS A 33 -15.22 10.89 5.90
N ALA A 34 -15.71 11.90 5.18
CA ALA A 34 -17.17 12.08 5.01
C ALA A 34 -17.58 12.98 3.82
N ALA A 35 -18.76 12.67 3.25
CA ALA A 35 -19.57 13.39 2.25
C ALA A 35 -19.08 13.54 0.80
N ASN A 36 -17.78 13.64 0.53
CA ASN A 36 -17.26 13.78 -0.84
C ASN A 36 -16.71 12.48 -1.44
N TYR A 37 -17.08 11.32 -0.88
CA TYR A 37 -16.80 10.03 -1.50
C TYR A 37 -17.76 9.83 -2.68
N SER A 38 -17.48 10.52 -3.79
CA SER A 38 -17.98 10.09 -5.10
C SER A 38 -17.15 8.91 -5.53
N LYS A 39 -17.75 7.72 -5.52
CA LYS A 39 -17.13 6.50 -6.06
C LYS A 39 -16.87 6.62 -7.57
N ASN A 40 -17.47 7.62 -8.23
CA ASN A 40 -17.48 7.81 -9.68
C ASN A 40 -16.61 8.98 -10.16
N GLU A 41 -15.85 9.63 -9.27
CA GLU A 41 -14.89 10.67 -9.68
C GLU A 41 -13.52 10.06 -9.94
N SER A 42 -12.93 10.37 -11.10
CA SER A 42 -11.55 10.04 -11.41
C SER A 42 -10.63 10.84 -10.49
N LYS A 43 -10.06 10.19 -9.49
CA LYS A 43 -9.12 10.80 -8.54
C LYS A 43 -7.70 10.59 -9.00
N SER A 44 -6.87 11.61 -8.85
CA SER A 44 -5.42 11.45 -8.97
C SER A 44 -4.91 10.51 -7.88
N VAL A 45 -4.05 9.56 -8.28
CA VAL A 45 -3.45 8.60 -7.36
C VAL A 45 -2.17 9.16 -6.74
N VAL A 46 -2.03 8.99 -5.42
CA VAL A 46 -0.77 9.19 -4.70
C VAL A 46 -0.30 7.84 -4.18
N PHE A 47 0.93 7.48 -4.51
CA PHE A 47 1.57 6.28 -3.99
C PHE A 47 2.65 6.65 -2.96
N LEU A 48 2.51 6.12 -1.74
CA LEU A 48 3.40 6.38 -0.62
C LEU A 48 4.23 5.12 -0.32
N GLN A 49 5.54 5.19 -0.61
CA GLN A 49 6.48 4.11 -0.35
C GLN A 49 7.32 4.43 0.88
N HIS A 50 7.26 3.57 1.90
CA HIS A 50 8.08 3.72 3.11
C HIS A 50 9.58 3.53 2.81
N GLY A 51 10.44 4.06 3.70
CA GLY A 51 11.90 3.91 3.64
C GLY A 51 12.44 2.57 4.17
N PHE A 52 13.75 2.52 4.41
CA PHE A 52 14.44 1.32 4.92
C PHE A 52 13.94 0.93 6.33
N ILE A 53 13.73 -0.37 6.57
CA ILE A 53 13.19 -0.94 7.83
C ILE A 53 11.88 -0.23 8.23
N GLY A 54 10.90 -0.25 7.33
CA GLY A 54 9.60 0.37 7.56
C GLY A 54 8.44 -0.46 7.01
N SER A 55 7.25 0.10 7.13
CA SER A 55 6.01 -0.41 6.54
C SER A 55 5.09 0.75 6.17
N SER A 56 4.00 0.46 5.48
CA SER A 56 2.97 1.45 5.15
C SER A 56 2.43 2.21 6.37
N ALA A 57 2.59 1.67 7.58
CA ALA A 57 2.10 2.28 8.82
C ALA A 57 2.67 3.69 9.07
N VAL A 58 3.89 3.98 8.61
CA VAL A 58 4.55 5.29 8.82
C VAL A 58 3.73 6.47 8.29
N TRP A 59 2.82 6.22 7.35
CA TRP A 59 1.97 7.24 6.73
C TRP A 59 0.67 7.52 7.48
N VAL A 60 0.37 6.75 8.54
CA VAL A 60 -0.90 6.80 9.30
C VAL A 60 -0.71 6.74 10.82
N THR A 61 0.53 6.76 11.32
CA THR A 61 0.83 6.56 12.75
C THR A 61 0.59 7.78 13.65
N ASN A 62 0.55 9.00 13.09
CA ASN A 62 0.25 10.21 13.86
C ASN A 62 -1.26 10.52 13.82
N LEU A 63 -1.65 11.73 14.23
CA LEU A 63 -3.01 12.23 14.06
C LEU A 63 -3.34 12.45 12.57
N PRO A 64 -4.64 12.48 12.19
CA PRO A 64 -5.09 12.76 10.82
C PRO A 64 -4.48 14.01 10.18
N ASN A 65 -4.37 15.10 10.94
CA ASN A 65 -3.79 16.36 10.46
C ASN A 65 -2.25 16.39 10.45
N GLN A 66 -1.59 15.27 10.75
CA GLN A 66 -0.13 15.14 10.85
C GLN A 66 0.42 13.94 10.08
N SER A 67 -0.44 13.17 9.43
CA SER A 67 -0.05 11.97 8.69
C SER A 67 -0.35 12.14 7.21
N ALA A 68 0.66 11.90 6.37
CA ALA A 68 0.57 12.21 4.94
C ALA A 68 -0.61 11.52 4.24
N ALA A 69 -0.88 10.24 4.56
CA ALA A 69 -1.95 9.50 3.90
C ALA A 69 -3.34 10.12 4.17
N PHE A 70 -3.57 10.57 5.40
CA PHE A 70 -4.81 11.23 5.79
C PHE A 70 -4.95 12.62 5.14
N LEU A 71 -3.87 13.41 5.15
CA LEU A 71 -3.83 14.72 4.49
C LEU A 71 -4.12 14.63 2.98
N PHE A 72 -3.53 13.66 2.28
CA PHE A 72 -3.80 13.44 0.86
C PHE A 72 -5.24 12.95 0.62
N ALA A 73 -5.75 12.04 1.44
CA ALA A 73 -7.12 11.54 1.31
C ALA A 73 -8.16 12.66 1.49
N ASP A 74 -7.96 13.54 2.47
CA ASP A 74 -8.83 14.70 2.69
C ASP A 74 -8.67 15.78 1.61
N ALA A 75 -7.51 15.84 0.94
CA ALA A 75 -7.29 16.68 -0.24
C ALA A 75 -7.89 16.09 -1.54
N GLY A 76 -8.56 14.94 -1.48
CA GLY A 76 -9.29 14.35 -2.61
C GLY A 76 -8.50 13.34 -3.44
N PHE A 77 -7.30 12.93 -3.01
CA PHE A 77 -6.51 11.90 -3.70
C PHE A 77 -6.99 10.49 -3.37
N ASP A 78 -6.76 9.56 -4.30
CA ASP A 78 -6.79 8.13 -4.02
C ASP A 78 -5.40 7.68 -3.54
N VAL A 79 -5.31 7.33 -2.25
CA VAL A 79 -4.02 7.13 -1.59
C VAL A 79 -3.72 5.65 -1.46
N TRP A 80 -2.60 5.25 -2.05
CA TRP A 80 -2.06 3.89 -1.97
C TRP A 80 -0.76 3.88 -1.19
N MET A 81 -0.58 2.89 -0.32
CA MET A 81 0.62 2.73 0.51
C MET A 81 1.20 1.33 0.28
N GLY A 82 2.42 1.30 -0.24
CA GLY A 82 3.13 0.07 -0.57
C GLY A 82 3.81 -0.57 0.64
N ASN A 83 3.89 -1.90 0.63
CA ASN A 83 4.76 -2.67 1.51
C ASN A 83 5.70 -3.56 0.71
N VAL A 84 6.92 -3.66 1.21
CA VAL A 84 8.00 -4.46 0.59
C VAL A 84 8.05 -5.87 1.16
N ARG A 85 8.53 -6.80 0.34
CA ARG A 85 8.79 -8.20 0.73
C ARG A 85 9.58 -8.30 2.04
N GLY A 86 9.14 -9.21 2.92
CA GLY A 86 9.78 -9.46 4.20
C GLY A 86 9.43 -8.45 5.31
N ASN A 87 8.71 -7.36 5.03
CA ASN A 87 8.20 -6.50 6.11
C ASN A 87 6.96 -7.13 6.77
N THR A 88 6.47 -6.50 7.84
CA THR A 88 5.34 -6.96 8.67
C THR A 88 4.10 -7.43 7.88
N TYR A 89 3.78 -6.77 6.77
CA TYR A 89 2.56 -7.04 6.00
C TYR A 89 2.77 -7.94 4.79
N SER A 90 4.02 -8.11 4.34
CA SER A 90 4.34 -8.79 3.07
C SER A 90 5.32 -9.94 3.30
N THR A 91 4.90 -10.92 4.09
CA THR A 91 5.69 -12.09 4.50
C THR A 91 5.43 -13.36 3.67
N LYS A 92 4.52 -13.28 2.70
CA LYS A 92 4.01 -14.43 1.94
C LYS A 92 4.76 -14.60 0.62
N HIS A 93 4.89 -15.84 0.18
CA HIS A 93 5.41 -16.22 -1.12
C HIS A 93 4.65 -17.44 -1.63
N VAL A 94 4.56 -17.61 -2.95
CA VAL A 94 3.86 -18.73 -3.60
C VAL A 94 4.52 -20.10 -3.42
N GLU A 95 5.78 -20.15 -3.00
CA GLU A 95 6.61 -21.37 -2.92
C GLU A 95 7.31 -21.52 -1.57
N TYR A 96 7.80 -20.41 -1.01
CA TYR A 96 8.64 -20.42 0.18
C TYR A 96 7.94 -19.83 1.40
N THR A 97 8.42 -20.20 2.59
CA THR A 97 8.05 -19.60 3.87
C THR A 97 9.21 -18.77 4.42
N GLN A 98 8.96 -17.95 5.43
CA GLN A 98 10.01 -17.18 6.11
C GLN A 98 11.10 -18.06 6.77
N ASN A 99 10.86 -19.36 6.93
CA ASN A 99 11.86 -20.29 7.46
C ASN A 99 12.83 -20.80 6.38
N ASP A 100 12.51 -20.60 5.10
CA ASP A 100 13.35 -21.03 3.99
C ASP A 100 14.42 -19.98 3.68
N LEU A 101 15.69 -20.39 3.61
CA LEU A 101 16.78 -19.47 3.22
C LEU A 101 16.55 -18.85 1.84
N LYS A 102 15.87 -19.55 0.94
CA LYS A 102 15.49 -19.05 -0.39
C LYS A 102 14.54 -17.86 -0.33
N TYR A 103 13.64 -17.82 0.67
CA TYR A 103 12.74 -16.69 0.87
C TYR A 103 13.49 -15.38 1.14
N TRP A 104 14.67 -15.43 1.75
CA TRP A 104 15.46 -14.23 2.08
C TRP A 104 16.50 -13.88 1.01
N LYS A 105 16.51 -14.58 -0.13
CA LYS A 105 17.49 -14.39 -1.19
C LYS A 105 17.11 -13.22 -2.13
N PHE A 106 16.91 -12.03 -1.56
CA PHE A 106 16.70 -10.77 -2.28
C PHE A 106 17.65 -9.68 -1.77
N THR A 107 17.88 -8.65 -2.59
CA THR A 107 18.72 -7.49 -2.25
C THR A 107 17.90 -6.21 -2.21
N SER A 108 18.49 -5.10 -1.76
CA SER A 108 17.89 -3.76 -1.78
C SER A 108 17.41 -3.32 -3.18
N VAL A 109 18.03 -3.80 -4.25
CA VAL A 109 17.63 -3.49 -5.63
C VAL A 109 16.31 -4.18 -5.99
N ASN A 110 16.08 -5.40 -5.50
CA ASN A 110 14.83 -6.15 -5.70
C ASN A 110 13.82 -5.94 -4.56
N PHE A 111 14.17 -5.08 -3.59
CA PHE A 111 13.41 -4.88 -2.36
C PHE A 111 12.14 -4.06 -2.59
N ILE A 112 12.24 -3.02 -3.43
CA ILE A 112 11.11 -2.16 -3.80
C ILE A 112 10.74 -2.46 -5.25
N PRO A 113 9.68 -3.24 -5.52
CA PRO A 113 9.26 -3.53 -6.87
C PRO A 113 8.41 -2.37 -7.39
N LEU A 114 9.04 -1.19 -7.56
CA LEU A 114 8.35 0.04 -7.96
C LEU A 114 7.58 -0.15 -9.27
N LEU A 115 8.15 -0.90 -10.22
CA LEU A 115 7.50 -1.25 -11.48
C LEU A 115 6.26 -2.13 -11.30
N VAL A 116 6.26 -3.04 -10.32
CA VAL A 116 5.09 -3.90 -10.03
C VAL A 116 3.95 -3.04 -9.48
N TYR A 117 4.23 -2.08 -8.59
CA TYR A 117 3.20 -1.18 -8.10
C TYR A 117 2.64 -0.28 -9.20
N VAL A 118 3.50 0.28 -10.06
CA VAL A 118 3.05 1.12 -11.18
C VAL A 118 2.17 0.31 -12.14
N ASN A 119 2.55 -0.93 -12.47
CA ASN A 119 1.76 -1.80 -13.32
C ASN A 119 0.43 -2.20 -12.67
N PHE A 120 0.46 -2.54 -11.38
CA PHE A 120 -0.74 -2.88 -10.63
C PHE A 120 -1.72 -1.70 -10.55
N LEU A 121 -1.22 -0.50 -10.25
CA LEU A 121 -2.05 0.71 -10.15
C LEU A 121 -2.59 1.12 -11.52
N THR A 122 -1.76 1.11 -12.57
CA THR A 122 -2.26 1.42 -13.92
C THR A 122 -3.30 0.42 -14.39
N PHE A 123 -3.09 -0.89 -14.16
CA PHE A 123 -4.09 -1.91 -14.49
C PHE A 123 -5.39 -1.73 -13.68
N THR A 124 -5.28 -1.52 -12.37
CA THR A 124 -6.44 -1.31 -11.49
C THR A 124 -7.23 -0.06 -11.86
N LEU A 125 -6.56 1.02 -12.28
CA LEU A 125 -7.20 2.26 -12.73
C LEU A 125 -7.80 2.18 -14.13
N ILE A 126 -7.29 1.32 -15.02
CA ILE A 126 -7.84 1.12 -16.36
C ILE A 126 -9.06 0.18 -16.32
N CYS A 127 -9.09 -0.76 -15.38
CA CYS A 127 -10.15 -1.77 -15.26
C CYS A 127 -11.30 -1.38 -14.29
N ALA A 128 -11.25 -0.22 -13.66
CA ALA A 128 -12.30 0.31 -12.76
C ALA A 128 -13.13 1.39 -13.45
#